data_AF-A0A6G1C6J6-F1
#
_entry.id   AF-A0A6G1C6J6-F1
#
_cell.length_a   1.000
_cell.length_b   1.000
_cell.length_c   1.000
_cell.angle_alpha   90.00
_cell.angle_beta   90.00
_cell.angle_gamma   90.00
#
_symmetry.space_group_name_H-M   'P 1'
#
loop_
_entity.id
_entity.type
_entity.pdbx_description
1 polymer ?
#
loop_
_entity_poly.entity_id
_entity_poly.type
_entity_poly.pdbx_seq_one_letter_code
_entity_poly.pdbx_strand_id
1 'polypeptide(L)' 'MLFYLRADEELVDPKKYLEERCKPQCVKPLYEYEKCVKRVEKDDTGHKHCTGQYFDYWSCIDKCVAPKLLEKLK' A
#
# COMPACT_ATOMS: atom_id res chain seq x y z
N MET A 1 4.73 33.23 23.64
CA MET A 1 3.90 32.09 24.09
C MET A 1 2.76 31.71 23.13
N LEU A 2 2.63 32.36 21.94
CA LEU A 2 1.57 32.07 20.96
C LEU A 2 2.00 31.14 19.80
N PHE A 3 3.28 30.78 19.71
CA PHE A 3 3.82 30.01 18.57
C PHE A 3 3.74 28.48 18.73
N TYR A 4 3.41 27.95 19.91
CA TYR A 4 3.45 26.52 20.20
C TYR A 4 2.13 25.77 19.95
N LEU A 5 1.02 26.47 19.67
CA LEU A 5 -0.33 25.86 19.54
C LEU A 5 -0.65 25.30 18.14
N ARG A 6 0.25 25.42 17.15
CA ARG A 6 0.01 25.01 15.75
C ARG A 6 0.90 23.85 15.26
N ALA A 7 1.71 23.25 16.13
CA ALA A 7 2.64 22.19 15.74
C ALA A 7 2.05 20.77 15.89
N ASP A 8 0.87 20.63 16.49
CA ASP A 8 0.23 19.33 16.80
C ASP A 8 -0.87 18.90 15.81
N GLU A 9 -1.02 19.57 14.66
CA GLU A 9 -1.82 18.99 13.57
C GLU A 9 -0.98 17.95 12.82
N GLU A 10 -1.19 16.67 13.15
CA GLU A 10 -0.55 15.55 12.44
C GLU A 10 -0.91 15.62 10.95
N LEU A 11 0.08 15.93 10.11
CA LEU A 11 -0.08 15.99 8.67
C LEU A 11 -0.44 14.59 8.14
N VAL A 12 -1.72 14.37 7.82
CA VAL A 12 -2.18 13.10 7.25
C VAL A 12 -1.66 12.97 5.82
N ASP A 13 -0.79 11.98 5.57
CA ASP A 13 -0.35 11.65 4.21
C ASP A 13 -1.57 11.20 3.36
N PRO A 14 -1.99 12.00 2.36
CA PRO A 14 -3.14 11.66 1.53
C PRO A 14 -2.95 10.35 0.76
N LYS A 15 -1.71 9.98 0.44
CA LYS A 15 -1.40 8.74 -0.27
C LYS A 15 -1.75 7.53 0.60
N LYS A 16 -1.19 7.44 1.80
CA LYS A 16 -1.45 6.35 2.75
C LYS A 16 -2.95 6.18 3.01
N TYR A 17 -3.68 7.28 3.18
CA TYR A 17 -5.13 7.26 3.36
C TYR A 17 -5.88 6.65 2.17
N LEU A 18 -5.48 7.01 0.95
CA LEU A 18 -6.11 6.50 -0.27
C LEU A 18 -5.73 5.03 -0.53
N GLU A 19 -4.50 4.62 -0.21
CA GLU A 19 -4.06 3.22 -0.30
C GLU A 19 -4.96 2.32 0.56
N GLU A 20 -5.21 2.66 1.82
CA GLU A 20 -6.10 1.90 2.72
C GLU A 20 -7.52 1.76 2.15
N ARG A 21 -8.05 2.84 1.55
CA ARG A 21 -9.37 2.83 0.88
C ARG A 21 -9.39 1.99 -0.40
N CYS A 22 -8.24 1.80 -1.05
CA CYS A 22 -8.11 1.01 -2.27
C CYS A 22 -7.89 -0.49 -2.00
N LYS A 23 -7.44 -0.90 -0.80
CA LYS A 23 -7.23 -2.32 -0.46
C LYS A 23 -8.43 -3.23 -0.73
N PRO A 24 -9.68 -2.87 -0.35
CA PRO A 24 -10.84 -3.75 -0.59
C PRO A 24 -11.17 -3.97 -2.07
N GLN A 25 -10.68 -3.12 -2.98
CA GLN A 25 -10.88 -3.26 -4.43
C GLN A 25 -9.85 -4.21 -5.07
N CYS A 26 -8.74 -4.48 -4.37
CA CYS A 26 -7.60 -5.26 -4.85
C CYS A 26 -7.45 -6.60 -4.10
N VAL A 27 -8.57 -7.18 -3.65
CA VAL A 27 -8.57 -8.43 -2.85
C VAL A 27 -8.02 -9.64 -3.60
N LYS A 28 -8.26 -9.75 -4.91
CA LYS A 28 -7.76 -10.87 -5.71
C LYS A 28 -6.22 -10.93 -5.77
N PRO A 29 -5.51 -9.86 -6.20
CA PRO A 29 -4.05 -9.89 -6.19
C PRO A 29 -3.47 -9.96 -4.77
N LEU A 30 -4.14 -9.40 -3.76
CA LEU A 30 -3.76 -9.60 -2.35
C LEU A 30 -3.78 -11.08 -1.95
N TYR A 31 -4.85 -11.80 -2.29
CA TYR A 31 -4.98 -13.21 -2.00
C TYR A 31 -3.89 -14.06 -2.68
N GLU A 32 -3.56 -13.78 -3.94
CA GLU A 32 -2.46 -14.46 -4.63
C GLU A 32 -1.09 -14.16 -4.02
N TYR A 33 -0.89 -12.92 -3.56
CA TYR A 33 0.31 -12.54 -2.81
C TYR A 33 0.41 -13.31 -1.48
N GLU A 34 -0.65 -13.36 -0.68
CA GLU A 34 -0.69 -14.12 0.58
C GLU A 34 -0.44 -15.61 0.38
N LYS A 35 -1.00 -16.19 -0.69
CA LYS A 35 -0.74 -17.59 -1.09
C LYS A 35 0.74 -17.79 -1.46
N CYS A 36 1.35 -16.82 -2.12
CA CYS A 36 2.78 -16.85 -2.41
C CYS A 36 3.61 -16.77 -1.12
N VAL A 37 3.27 -15.88 -0.18
CA VAL A 37 3.97 -15.74 1.10
C VAL A 37 3.99 -17.07 1.86
N LYS A 38 2.84 -17.73 2.00
CA LYS A 38 2.74 -19.07 2.64
C LYS A 38 3.57 -20.16 1.94
N ARG A 39 3.80 -20.03 0.64
CA ARG A 39 4.67 -20.94 -0.14
C ARG A 39 6.15 -20.67 0.13
N VAL A 40 6.53 -19.41 0.27
CA VAL A 40 7.91 -18.98 0.53
C VAL A 40 8.31 -19.16 1.99
N GLU A 41 7.39 -19.06 2.95
CA GLU A 41 7.64 -19.34 4.37
C GLU A 41 8.23 -20.73 4.64
N LYS A 42 7.95 -21.71 3.76
CA LYS A 42 8.47 -23.08 3.86
C LYS A 42 9.78 -23.30 3.09
N ASP A 43 10.42 -22.22 2.62
CA ASP A 43 11.62 -22.28 1.81
C ASP A 43 12.88 -21.94 2.60
N ASP A 44 13.72 -22.93 2.84
CA ASP A 44 15.00 -22.75 3.54
C ASP A 44 16.15 -22.35 2.59
N THR A 45 15.91 -22.30 1.28
CA THR A 45 16.94 -22.01 0.27
C THR A 45 17.25 -20.53 0.10
N GLY A 46 16.33 -19.64 0.51
CA GLY A 46 16.42 -18.20 0.31
C GLY A 46 16.25 -17.73 -1.15
N HIS A 47 15.98 -18.64 -2.09
CA HIS A 47 15.84 -18.31 -3.50
C HIS A 47 14.40 -18.03 -3.93
N LYS A 48 13.38 -18.52 -3.20
CA LYS A 48 11.99 -18.24 -3.55
C LYS A 48 11.59 -16.83 -3.07
N HIS A 49 10.90 -16.09 -3.91
CA HIS A 49 10.35 -14.77 -3.59
C HIS A 49 8.97 -14.56 -4.22
N CYS A 50 8.28 -13.50 -3.78
CA CYS A 50 6.92 -13.12 -4.20
C CYS A 50 6.83 -11.76 -4.88
N THR A 51 7.95 -11.26 -5.41
CA THR A 51 8.04 -9.92 -6.04
C THR A 51 7.05 -9.73 -7.17
N GLY A 52 6.76 -10.76 -7.97
CA GLY A 52 5.74 -10.69 -9.03
C GLY A 52 4.35 -10.41 -8.47
N GLN A 53 3.89 -11.21 -7.51
CA GLN A 53 2.57 -11.04 -6.88
C GLN A 53 2.49 -9.72 -6.08
N TYR A 54 3.61 -9.31 -5.48
CA TYR A 54 3.73 -8.02 -4.82
C TYR A 54 3.51 -6.87 -5.82
N PHE A 55 4.15 -6.91 -6.98
CA PHE A 55 3.96 -5.91 -8.03
C PHE A 55 2.55 -5.93 -8.61
N ASP A 56 1.91 -7.09 -8.76
CA ASP A 56 0.52 -7.18 -9.20
C ASP A 56 -0.44 -6.52 -8.19
N TYR A 57 -0.24 -6.77 -6.89
CA TYR A 57 -1.03 -6.15 -5.82
C TYR A 57 -0.85 -4.64 -5.79
N TRP A 58 0.40 -4.16 -5.76
CA TRP A 58 0.68 -2.73 -5.74
C TRP A 58 0.26 -2.02 -7.02
N SER A 59 0.40 -2.65 -8.18
CA SER A 59 -0.11 -2.09 -9.45
C SER A 59 -1.61 -1.84 -9.40
N CYS A 60 -2.38 -2.74 -8.77
CA CYS A 60 -3.81 -2.54 -8.57
C CYS A 60 -4.10 -1.34 -7.65
N ILE A 61 -3.40 -1.27 -6.51
CA ILE A 61 -3.54 -0.16 -5.55
C ILE A 61 -3.17 1.18 -6.21
N ASP A 62 -2.02 1.25 -6.87
CA ASP A 62 -1.54 2.46 -7.54
C ASP A 62 -2.51 2.94 -8.61
N LYS A 63 -3.07 2.04 -9.43
CA LYS A 63 -4.12 2.38 -10.40
C LYS A 63 -5.36 2.97 -9.75
N CYS A 64 -5.74 2.49 -8.56
CA CYS A 64 -6.88 3.01 -7.80
C CYS A 64 -6.59 4.35 -7.11
N VAL A 65 -5.35 4.56 -6.66
CA VAL A 65 -4.92 5.76 -5.90
C VAL A 65 -4.60 6.93 -6.83
N ALA A 66 -3.95 6.68 -7.97
CA ALA A 66 -3.42 7.70 -8.87
C ALA A 66 -4.40 8.86 -9.19
N PRO A 67 -5.64 8.63 -9.67
CA PRO A 67 -6.54 9.73 -10.00
C PRO A 67 -6.93 10.57 -8.76
N LYS A 68 -7.10 9.94 -7.60
CA LYS A 68 -7.54 10.59 -6.36
C LYS A 68 -6.42 11.34 -5.63
N LEU A 69 -5.20 10.85 -5.78
CA LEU A 69 -4.03 11.43 -5.14
C LEU A 69 -3.62 12.72 -5.85
N LEU A 70 -3.58 12.72 -7.18
CA LEU A 70 -3.19 13.89 -7.96
C LEU A 70 -4.18 15.06 -7.79
N GLU A 71 -5.47 14.80 -7.54
CA GLU A 71 -6.45 15.83 -7.18
C GLU A 71 -6.17 16.51 -5.82
N LYS A 72 -5.46 15.83 -4.91
CA LYS A 72 -5.15 16.34 -3.56
C LYS A 72 -3.79 17.03 -3.48
N LEU A 73 -2.91 16.78 -4.43
CA LEU A 73 -1.58 17.39 -4.49
C LEU A 73 -1.67 18.74 -5.22
N LYS A 74 -0.95 19.74 -4.69
CA LYS A 74 -0.83 21.09 -5.27
C LYS A 74 0.51 21.26 -5.96
#